data_AF-A0A5B8YIQ3-F1
#
_entry.id   AF-A0A5B8YIQ3-F1
#
_cell.length_a   1.000
_cell.length_b   1.000
_cell.length_c   1.000
_cell.angle_alpha   90.00
_cell.angle_beta   90.00
_cell.angle_gamma   90.00
#
_symmetry.space_group_name_H-M   'P 1'
#
loop_
_entity.id
_entity.type
_entity.pdbx_description
1 polymer ?
#
loop_
_entity_poly.entity_id
_entity_poly.type
_entity_poly.pdbx_seq_one_letter_code
_entity_poly.pdbx_strand_id
1 'polypeptide(L)'
;MNINKFPLVFALLFVVASSCKNSNSGDDVKESDDVITIEGDTRDPNNPEFEGSGVTKDRNIYNEDIDSTNNEDPGSGNNTSNPDRSVSNTTGKYIKTGEESDTNCHCYCVDLNTSGTQELCLVPGEMYISARLQKNSDNSIDVFLVEPSARNTQGKDMPWKDFDRNSAIAKITPQSKGSIDLDWLGFKINGDLAMDYALFGKKTLEGEYKLK
;
A
#
# COMPACT_ATOMS: atom_id res chain seq x y z
N MET A 1 36.52 17.85 -44.80
CA MET A 1 35.80 16.80 -45.56
C MET A 1 36.81 15.71 -45.89
N ASN A 2 36.88 14.66 -45.08
CA ASN A 2 37.66 13.47 -45.39
C ASN A 2 36.87 12.27 -44.85
N ILE A 3 36.41 11.46 -45.79
CA ILE A 3 35.57 10.28 -45.62
C ILE A 3 36.54 9.09 -45.59
N ASN A 4 36.65 8.42 -44.44
CA ASN A 4 37.23 7.08 -44.39
C ASN A 4 36.09 6.08 -44.15
N LYS A 5 35.96 5.18 -45.14
CA LYS A 5 34.97 4.12 -45.27
C LYS A 5 35.57 2.78 -44.81
N PHE A 6 34.76 2.01 -44.08
CA PHE A 6 34.70 0.53 -43.99
C PHE A 6 35.84 -0.23 -43.26
N PRO A 7 35.64 -1.50 -42.81
CA PRO A 7 34.43 -2.36 -42.70
C PRO A 7 34.13 -2.80 -41.23
N LEU A 8 32.91 -3.15 -40.78
CA LEU A 8 32.13 -4.40 -40.93
C LEU A 8 32.85 -5.70 -40.45
N VAL A 9 32.09 -6.59 -39.79
CA VAL A 9 32.38 -7.96 -39.27
C VAL A 9 32.99 -7.96 -37.84
N PHE A 10 32.31 -8.38 -36.77
CA PHE A 10 31.90 -9.76 -36.49
C PHE A 10 30.69 -9.83 -35.53
N ALA A 11 29.64 -10.51 -36.00
CA ALA A 11 28.64 -11.13 -35.15
C ALA A 11 29.22 -12.41 -34.54
N LEU A 12 29.09 -12.60 -33.23
CA LEU A 12 29.38 -13.88 -32.57
C LEU A 12 28.18 -14.30 -31.72
N LEU A 13 27.37 -15.12 -32.40
CA LEU A 13 26.59 -16.27 -31.95
C LEU A 13 26.49 -16.57 -30.44
N PHE A 14 25.22 -16.69 -30.03
CA PHE A 14 24.71 -17.39 -28.87
C PHE A 14 25.32 -18.79 -28.68
N VAL A 15 25.67 -19.14 -27.43
CA VAL A 15 25.61 -20.52 -26.95
C VAL A 15 24.79 -20.55 -25.67
N VAL A 16 23.61 -21.14 -25.80
CA VAL A 16 22.72 -21.59 -24.74
C VAL A 16 23.32 -22.83 -24.09
N ALA A 17 23.44 -22.86 -22.76
CA ALA A 17 23.62 -24.09 -22.00
C ALA A 17 22.72 -24.07 -20.76
N SER A 18 21.49 -24.54 -20.95
CA SER A 18 20.61 -24.94 -19.86
C SER A 18 21.14 -26.24 -19.26
N SER A 19 21.52 -26.24 -17.98
CA SER A 19 21.83 -27.47 -17.25
C SER A 19 20.73 -27.74 -16.23
N CYS A 20 19.69 -28.46 -16.66
CA CYS A 20 18.79 -29.17 -15.76
C CYS A 20 19.55 -30.35 -15.14
N LYS A 21 19.80 -30.33 -13.83
CA LYS A 21 20.24 -31.52 -13.10
C LYS A 21 19.05 -32.12 -12.35
N ASN A 22 18.47 -33.14 -12.97
CA ASN A 22 17.56 -34.11 -12.38
C ASN A 22 18.36 -35.02 -11.42
N SER A 23 17.87 -35.18 -10.20
CA SER A 23 18.21 -36.33 -9.36
C SER A 23 16.97 -36.74 -8.56
N ASN A 24 16.19 -37.64 -9.15
CA ASN A 24 15.39 -38.59 -8.41
C ASN A 24 16.32 -39.53 -7.64
N SER A 25 16.08 -39.68 -6.35
CA SER A 25 16.42 -40.89 -5.58
C SER A 25 15.34 -41.03 -4.53
N GLY A 26 14.36 -41.87 -4.84
CA GLY A 26 13.59 -42.54 -3.79
C GLY A 26 14.45 -43.62 -3.16
N ASP A 27 14.17 -43.91 -1.90
CA ASP A 27 13.96 -45.27 -1.39
C ASP A 27 13.44 -45.19 0.07
N ASP A 28 12.20 -45.64 0.21
CA ASP A 28 11.61 -46.54 1.22
C ASP A 28 11.83 -46.36 2.75
N VAL A 29 10.73 -45.95 3.39
CA VAL A 29 9.95 -46.63 4.46
C VAL A 29 10.71 -47.52 5.47
N LYS A 30 10.60 -47.17 6.77
CA LYS A 30 10.16 -48.10 7.83
C LYS A 30 9.24 -47.43 8.84
N GLU A 31 8.03 -47.98 8.89
CA GLU A 31 6.93 -47.87 9.83
C GLU A 31 7.31 -48.47 11.20
N SER A 32 6.76 -47.89 12.28
CA SER A 32 6.26 -48.67 13.42
C SER A 32 5.24 -47.83 14.18
N ASP A 33 4.08 -48.47 14.38
CA ASP A 33 2.86 -48.01 15.03
C ASP A 33 3.03 -47.55 16.48
N ASP A 34 2.19 -46.60 16.90
CA ASP A 34 1.24 -46.90 17.98
C ASP A 34 0.03 -45.94 17.94
N VAL A 35 -1.15 -46.56 17.81
CA VAL A 35 -2.48 -45.96 17.88
C VAL A 35 -2.98 -46.05 19.32
N ILE A 36 -3.42 -44.93 19.91
CA ILE A 36 -4.44 -44.95 20.96
C ILE A 36 -5.44 -43.80 20.70
N THR A 37 -6.66 -44.19 20.33
CA THR A 37 -7.86 -43.34 20.32
C THR A 37 -8.53 -43.40 21.69
N ILE A 38 -8.86 -42.26 22.30
CA ILE A 38 -9.98 -42.15 23.24
C ILE A 38 -10.71 -40.82 22.99
N GLU A 39 -11.98 -40.91 22.59
CA GLU A 39 -12.94 -39.81 22.60
C GLU A 39 -13.47 -39.57 24.02
N GLY A 40 -13.79 -38.32 24.36
CA GLY A 40 -14.45 -37.97 25.63
C GLY A 40 -14.75 -36.47 25.76
N ASP A 41 -15.99 -36.10 25.44
CA ASP A 41 -16.68 -34.82 25.71
C ASP A 41 -16.75 -34.51 27.23
N THR A 42 -16.64 -33.24 27.64
CA THR A 42 -17.54 -32.50 28.58
C THR A 42 -16.94 -31.15 28.99
N ARG A 43 -17.81 -30.14 29.12
CA ARG A 43 -17.61 -28.69 29.35
C ARG A 43 -17.20 -28.26 30.78
N ASP A 44 -16.40 -27.18 30.82
CA ASP A 44 -16.39 -25.99 31.74
C ASP A 44 -15.98 -26.17 33.22
N PRO A 45 -15.82 -25.11 34.06
CA PRO A 45 -15.23 -23.75 33.94
C PRO A 45 -14.12 -23.52 34.98
N ASN A 46 -13.16 -22.59 34.78
CA ASN A 46 -12.43 -21.94 35.88
C ASN A 46 -11.71 -20.66 35.42
N ASN A 47 -12.40 -19.52 35.55
CA ASN A 47 -11.82 -18.18 35.53
C ASN A 47 -12.09 -17.53 36.90
N PRO A 48 -11.09 -17.01 37.62
CA PRO A 48 -11.33 -16.26 38.86
C PRO A 48 -11.59 -14.77 38.58
N GLU A 49 -12.72 -14.32 39.14
CA GLU A 49 -13.13 -12.98 39.63
C GLU A 49 -12.20 -11.77 39.44
N PHE A 50 -12.79 -10.64 39.00
CA PHE A 50 -12.72 -9.38 39.75
C PHE A 50 -13.84 -8.36 39.40
N GLU A 51 -14.67 -8.11 40.41
CA GLU A 51 -15.45 -6.92 40.84
C GLU A 51 -16.19 -5.96 39.87
N GLY A 52 -17.47 -5.73 40.21
CA GLY A 52 -18.12 -4.43 40.03
C GLY A 52 -19.61 -4.47 39.69
N SER A 53 -20.49 -4.87 40.61
CA SER A 53 -21.94 -4.71 40.44
C SER A 53 -22.55 -3.95 41.62
N GLY A 54 -23.03 -2.74 41.33
CA GLY A 54 -23.89 -1.93 42.18
C GLY A 54 -25.16 -1.59 41.41
N VAL A 55 -26.27 -2.22 41.79
CA VAL A 55 -27.62 -2.01 41.27
C VAL A 55 -28.22 -0.74 41.88
N THR A 56 -28.92 0.11 41.11
CA THR A 56 -30.36 0.44 41.29
C THR A 56 -30.86 1.72 40.58
N LYS A 57 -32.03 1.55 39.94
CA LYS A 57 -33.24 2.42 39.93
C LYS A 57 -33.41 3.57 38.91
N ASP A 58 -34.47 3.39 38.11
CA ASP A 58 -35.59 4.30 37.82
C ASP A 58 -35.30 5.75 37.43
N ARG A 59 -35.73 6.15 36.21
CA ARG A 59 -36.92 7.01 36.01
C ARG A 59 -37.22 7.38 34.55
N ASN A 60 -38.50 7.17 34.22
CA ASN A 60 -39.45 8.02 33.49
C ASN A 60 -39.23 8.44 32.03
N ILE A 61 -40.14 7.86 31.22
CA ILE A 61 -40.81 8.40 30.04
C ILE A 61 -41.35 9.82 30.29
N TYR A 62 -41.13 10.72 29.33
CA TYR A 62 -42.05 11.81 29.01
C TYR A 62 -42.09 11.97 27.48
N ASN A 63 -43.29 11.80 26.91
CA ASN A 63 -43.65 12.24 25.56
C ASN A 63 -43.89 13.75 25.58
N GLU A 64 -43.51 14.44 24.52
CA GLU A 64 -44.24 15.63 24.06
C GLU A 64 -44.07 15.79 22.53
N ASP A 65 -45.20 15.71 21.84
CA ASP A 65 -45.40 16.03 20.43
C ASP A 65 -45.25 17.55 20.19
N ILE A 66 -44.53 17.98 19.16
CA ILE A 66 -44.85 19.22 18.42
C ILE A 66 -44.56 19.04 16.92
N ASP A 67 -45.66 18.81 16.22
CA ASP A 67 -46.16 19.42 14.98
C ASP A 67 -45.23 19.97 13.88
N SER A 68 -45.68 19.68 12.66
CA SER A 68 -45.13 20.05 11.37
C SER A 68 -45.41 21.52 11.03
N THR A 69 -44.56 22.14 10.21
CA THR A 69 -45.05 23.13 9.23
C THR A 69 -44.12 23.25 8.04
N ASN A 70 -44.68 22.87 6.89
CA ASN A 70 -44.18 23.18 5.55
C ASN A 70 -44.17 24.70 5.34
N ASN A 71 -43.13 25.20 4.67
CA ASN A 71 -43.21 26.41 3.86
C ASN A 71 -42.45 26.15 2.55
N GLU A 72 -43.21 25.86 1.50
CA GLU A 72 -42.79 26.06 0.11
C GLU A 72 -43.09 27.52 -0.26
N ASP A 73 -42.14 28.24 -0.87
CA ASP A 73 -42.37 29.18 -1.98
C ASP A 73 -41.01 29.56 -2.64
N PRO A 74 -40.94 30.11 -3.87
CA PRO A 74 -40.21 29.48 -4.96
C PRO A 74 -39.12 30.41 -5.53
N GLY A 75 -38.29 29.90 -6.44
CA GLY A 75 -37.48 30.81 -7.26
C GLY A 75 -36.14 30.25 -7.70
N SER A 76 -36.20 29.49 -8.79
CA SER A 76 -35.38 29.69 -9.99
C SER A 76 -33.92 30.12 -9.80
N GLY A 77 -33.02 29.16 -10.01
CA GLY A 77 -31.62 29.40 -10.23
C GLY A 77 -30.84 28.10 -10.37
N ASN A 78 -31.05 27.37 -11.47
CA ASN A 78 -30.16 26.29 -11.90
C ASN A 78 -28.78 26.87 -12.26
N ASN A 79 -28.02 27.24 -11.25
CA ASN A 79 -26.57 27.32 -11.38
C ASN A 79 -26.06 25.94 -11.03
N THR A 80 -25.80 25.13 -12.06
CA THR A 80 -24.79 24.07 -11.98
C THR A 80 -23.45 24.76 -11.73
N SER A 81 -23.25 25.27 -10.52
CA SER A 81 -21.94 25.53 -9.98
C SER A 81 -21.32 24.17 -9.81
N ASN A 82 -20.60 23.72 -10.83
CA ASN A 82 -19.56 22.73 -10.67
C ASN A 82 -18.70 23.27 -9.53
N PRO A 83 -18.71 22.67 -8.32
CA PRO A 83 -17.80 23.13 -7.30
C PRO A 83 -16.44 22.77 -7.87
N ASP A 84 -15.69 23.77 -8.32
CA ASP A 84 -14.24 23.69 -8.31
C ASP A 84 -13.91 23.20 -6.91
N ARG A 85 -13.63 21.90 -6.82
CA ARG A 85 -13.28 21.23 -5.58
C ARG A 85 -11.98 21.87 -5.16
N SER A 86 -12.12 22.88 -4.32
CA SER A 86 -11.04 23.48 -3.53
C SER A 86 -10.16 22.32 -3.05
N VAL A 87 -8.89 22.37 -3.45
CA VAL A 87 -7.83 21.36 -3.25
C VAL A 87 -7.42 21.34 -1.76
N SER A 88 -8.39 21.29 -0.85
CA SER A 88 -8.14 21.49 0.57
C SER A 88 -8.01 20.19 1.35
N ASN A 89 -8.59 19.08 0.87
CA ASN A 89 -8.55 17.79 1.57
C ASN A 89 -8.14 16.67 0.61
N THR A 90 -6.83 16.53 0.36
CA THR A 90 -6.22 15.42 -0.41
C THR A 90 -6.24 14.09 0.35
N THR A 91 -7.22 13.87 1.23
CA THR A 91 -7.34 12.65 2.04
C THR A 91 -8.20 11.65 1.29
N GLY A 92 -7.80 10.38 1.29
CA GLY A 92 -8.58 9.30 0.70
C GLY A 92 -7.72 8.26 0.00
N LYS A 93 -8.38 7.27 -0.59
CA LYS A 93 -7.72 6.21 -1.34
C LYS A 93 -7.68 6.56 -2.83
N TYR A 94 -6.50 6.50 -3.40
CA TYR A 94 -6.21 6.84 -4.79
C TYR A 94 -5.73 5.60 -5.52
N ILE A 95 -6.06 5.49 -6.80
CA ILE A 95 -5.60 4.42 -7.69
C ILE A 95 -4.86 5.02 -8.88
N LYS A 96 -3.74 4.39 -9.27
CA LYS A 96 -2.92 4.83 -10.39
C LYS A 96 -3.73 4.78 -11.67
N THR A 97 -3.65 5.85 -12.46
CA THR A 97 -4.34 5.94 -13.75
C THR A 97 -3.83 4.84 -14.69
N GLY A 98 -4.76 4.10 -15.29
CA GLY A 98 -4.46 2.95 -16.15
C GLY A 98 -4.37 1.61 -15.43
N GLU A 99 -4.42 1.58 -14.09
CA GLU A 99 -4.37 0.38 -13.26
C GLU A 99 -5.70 0.12 -12.53
N GLU A 100 -6.82 0.63 -13.04
CA GLU A 100 -8.13 0.56 -12.37
C GLU A 100 -8.67 -0.85 -12.16
N SER A 101 -8.12 -1.84 -12.88
CA SER A 101 -8.42 -3.25 -12.67
C SER A 101 -7.97 -3.77 -11.30
N ASP A 102 -7.05 -3.08 -10.61
CA ASP A 102 -6.66 -3.39 -9.22
C ASP A 102 -7.74 -2.90 -8.22
N THR A 103 -8.91 -3.51 -8.28
CA THR A 103 -10.07 -3.15 -7.45
C THR A 103 -9.78 -3.30 -5.96
N ASN A 104 -8.94 -4.26 -5.58
CA ASN A 104 -8.58 -4.57 -4.19
C ASN A 104 -7.34 -3.82 -3.69
N CYS A 105 -6.72 -2.96 -4.51
CA CYS A 105 -5.54 -2.20 -4.12
C CYS A 105 -4.36 -3.08 -3.68
N HIS A 106 -4.08 -4.13 -4.45
CA HIS A 106 -2.97 -5.03 -4.20
C HIS A 106 -1.60 -4.38 -4.44
N CYS A 107 -1.50 -3.42 -5.36
CA CYS A 107 -0.23 -2.76 -5.66
C CYS A 107 -0.32 -1.31 -6.11
N TYR A 108 -1.42 -0.90 -6.76
CA TYR A 108 -1.46 0.39 -7.48
C TYR A 108 -2.29 1.45 -6.78
N CYS A 109 -2.53 1.31 -5.49
CA CYS A 109 -3.23 2.31 -4.69
C CYS A 109 -2.32 2.97 -3.67
N VAL A 110 -2.67 4.21 -3.33
CA VAL A 110 -2.06 4.97 -2.24
C VAL A 110 -3.19 5.51 -1.36
N ASP A 111 -3.05 5.36 -0.05
CA ASP A 111 -3.95 5.93 0.94
C ASP A 111 -3.34 7.21 1.49
N LEU A 112 -3.91 8.36 1.15
CA LEU A 112 -3.47 9.64 1.66
C LEU A 112 -4.07 9.88 3.04
N ASN A 113 -3.50 9.19 4.02
CA ASN A 113 -3.72 9.44 5.44
C ASN A 113 -2.38 9.75 6.10
N THR A 114 -2.23 10.96 6.63
CA THR A 114 -1.00 11.38 7.34
C THR A 114 -0.93 10.83 8.76
N SER A 115 -1.99 10.19 9.24
CA SER A 115 -2.00 9.47 10.51
C SER A 115 -1.56 8.03 10.30
N GLY A 116 -0.39 7.68 10.83
CA GLY A 116 0.12 6.30 10.83
C GLY A 116 0.98 5.95 9.62
N THR A 117 1.02 4.65 9.31
CA THR A 117 1.81 4.08 8.22
C THR A 117 0.89 3.36 7.24
N GLN A 118 1.25 3.39 5.96
CA GLN A 118 0.61 2.61 4.92
C GLN A 118 1.59 1.65 4.27
N GLU A 119 1.09 0.59 3.69
CA GLU A 119 1.88 -0.31 2.86
C GLU A 119 1.88 0.19 1.42
N LEU A 120 3.07 0.28 0.81
CA LEU A 120 3.25 0.59 -0.60
C LEU A 120 3.90 -0.60 -1.31
N CYS A 121 3.46 -0.87 -2.53
CA CYS A 121 3.97 -1.96 -3.35
C CYS A 121 5.06 -1.45 -4.31
N LEU A 122 6.29 -1.95 -4.14
CA LEU A 122 7.42 -1.63 -4.99
C LEU A 122 7.48 -2.52 -6.24
N VAL A 123 7.11 -3.80 -6.09
CA VAL A 123 7.04 -4.80 -7.15
C VAL A 123 5.84 -5.72 -6.87
N PRO A 124 4.91 -5.89 -7.82
CA PRO A 124 3.67 -6.64 -7.58
C PRO A 124 3.94 -8.07 -7.10
N GLY A 125 3.36 -8.45 -5.96
CA GLY A 125 3.47 -9.80 -5.39
C GLY A 125 4.82 -10.13 -4.73
N GLU A 126 5.80 -9.23 -4.82
CA GLU A 126 7.18 -9.52 -4.43
C GLU A 126 7.68 -8.59 -3.32
N MET A 127 7.55 -7.27 -3.53
CA MET A 127 8.17 -6.28 -2.67
C MET A 127 7.20 -5.17 -2.25
N TYR A 128 7.16 -4.94 -0.95
CA TYR A 128 6.28 -4.05 -0.22
C TYR A 128 7.06 -3.34 0.89
N ILE A 129 6.72 -2.09 1.16
CA ILE A 129 7.30 -1.32 2.26
C ILE A 129 6.20 -0.71 3.11
N SER A 130 6.49 -0.53 4.40
CA SER A 130 5.73 0.36 5.25
C SER A 130 6.30 1.77 5.09
N ALA A 131 5.43 2.74 4.82
CA ALA A 131 5.79 4.14 4.64
C ALA A 131 4.88 5.06 5.47
N ARG A 132 5.46 6.14 5.97
CA ARG A 132 4.71 7.24 6.62
C ARG A 132 4.61 8.43 5.68
N LEU A 133 3.54 9.20 5.82
CA LEU A 133 3.35 10.43 5.06
C LEU A 133 3.49 11.66 5.94
N GLN A 134 4.04 12.72 5.38
CA GLN A 134 4.16 14.01 6.05
C GLN A 134 3.71 15.12 5.10
N LYS A 135 2.67 15.84 5.49
CA LYS A 135 2.19 17.00 4.73
C LYS A 135 3.13 18.18 4.94
N ASN A 136 3.50 18.83 3.84
CA ASN A 136 4.31 20.03 3.80
C ASN A 136 3.45 21.31 3.75
N SER A 137 4.10 22.45 3.97
CA SER A 137 3.45 23.78 3.94
C SER A 137 2.88 24.16 2.56
N ASP A 138 3.40 23.57 1.48
CA ASP A 138 2.96 23.76 0.09
C ASP A 138 1.84 22.78 -0.32
N ASN A 139 1.23 22.07 0.64
CA ASN A 139 0.28 20.98 0.45
C ASN A 139 0.82 19.72 -0.28
N SER A 140 2.10 19.68 -0.65
CA SER A 140 2.72 18.43 -1.05
C SER A 140 2.85 17.48 0.14
N ILE A 141 3.04 16.20 -0.14
CA ILE A 141 3.18 15.16 0.87
C ILE A 141 4.45 14.37 0.58
N ASP A 142 5.37 14.39 1.52
CA ASP A 142 6.57 13.56 1.44
C ASP A 142 6.28 12.18 2.01
N VAL A 143 6.79 11.16 1.33
CA VAL A 143 6.67 9.75 1.71
C VAL A 143 8.02 9.29 2.23
N PHE A 144 8.06 8.72 3.43
CA PHE A 144 9.28 8.24 4.07
C PHE A 144 9.20 6.74 4.31
N LEU A 145 10.30 6.04 4.03
CA LEU A 145 10.47 4.64 4.39
C LEU A 145 10.42 4.49 5.92
N VAL A 146 9.62 3.54 6.41
CA VAL A 146 9.65 3.10 7.81
C VAL A 146 10.44 1.81 7.90
N GLU A 147 10.02 0.78 7.17
CA GLU A 147 10.63 -0.55 7.17
C GLU A 147 10.14 -1.39 5.98
N PRO A 148 10.84 -2.48 5.62
CA PRO A 148 10.25 -3.52 4.76
C PRO A 148 8.94 -4.05 5.35
N SER A 149 7.92 -4.24 4.52
CA SER A 149 6.67 -4.87 4.98
C SER A 149 6.89 -6.36 5.30
N ALA A 150 6.09 -6.89 6.23
CA ALA A 150 6.00 -8.33 6.51
C ALA A 150 5.55 -9.16 5.29
N ARG A 151 4.92 -8.53 4.28
CA ARG A 151 4.52 -9.18 3.02
C ARG A 151 5.65 -9.28 2.00
N ASN A 152 6.85 -8.78 2.29
CA ASN A 152 8.01 -8.97 1.43
C ASN A 152 8.33 -10.46 1.28
N THR A 153 8.20 -10.96 0.05
CA THR A 153 8.67 -12.31 -0.31
C THR A 153 10.05 -12.23 -0.97
N GLN A 154 10.37 -11.09 -1.58
CA GLN A 154 11.67 -10.74 -2.15
C GLN A 154 12.30 -9.53 -1.43
N GLY A 155 13.54 -9.19 -1.81
CA GLY A 155 14.25 -8.04 -1.23
C GLY A 155 15.07 -8.37 0.02
N LYS A 156 15.36 -9.64 0.31
CA LYS A 156 16.26 -10.03 1.42
C LYS A 156 17.68 -9.48 1.24
N ASP A 157 18.10 -9.30 0.00
CA ASP A 157 19.41 -8.75 -0.37
C ASP A 157 19.42 -7.22 -0.42
N MET A 158 18.27 -6.56 -0.17
CA MET A 158 18.25 -5.11 -0.07
C MET A 158 18.86 -4.67 1.26
N PRO A 159 19.70 -3.62 1.25
CA PRO A 159 20.34 -3.09 2.45
C PRO A 159 19.35 -2.24 3.26
N TRP A 160 18.24 -2.84 3.72
CA TRP A 160 17.15 -2.16 4.43
C TRP A 160 17.58 -1.38 5.67
N LYS A 161 18.69 -1.79 6.28
CA LYS A 161 19.26 -1.14 7.46
C LYS A 161 20.07 0.11 7.10
N ASP A 162 20.57 0.20 5.88
CA ASP A 162 21.44 1.29 5.42
C ASP A 162 20.64 2.39 4.70
N PHE A 163 19.38 2.11 4.34
CA PHE A 163 18.52 3.14 3.77
C PHE A 163 18.19 4.24 4.78
N ASP A 164 18.32 5.47 4.30
CA ASP A 164 17.92 6.66 5.04
C ASP A 164 16.40 6.74 5.16
N ARG A 165 15.91 6.73 6.40
CA ARG A 165 14.47 6.82 6.76
C ARG A 165 14.00 8.26 6.98
N ASN A 166 14.93 9.21 6.99
CA ASN A 166 14.66 10.64 7.15
C ASN A 166 14.66 11.38 5.81
N SER A 167 15.10 10.73 4.73
CA SER A 167 14.94 11.20 3.37
C SER A 167 13.61 10.73 2.76
N ALA A 168 12.93 11.62 2.05
CA ALA A 168 11.74 11.25 1.29
C ALA A 168 12.12 10.31 0.14
N ILE A 169 11.37 9.22 -0.01
CA ILE A 169 11.50 8.22 -1.08
C ILE A 169 10.54 8.49 -2.25
N ALA A 170 9.49 9.28 -2.00
CA ALA A 170 8.57 9.77 -3.01
C ALA A 170 7.97 11.11 -2.55
N LYS A 171 7.48 11.88 -3.52
CA LYS A 171 6.74 13.12 -3.28
C LYS A 171 5.39 13.04 -3.97
N ILE A 172 4.32 13.34 -3.23
CA ILE A 172 2.96 13.37 -3.75
C ILE A 172 2.52 14.83 -3.86
N THR A 173 2.09 15.22 -5.05
CA THR A 173 1.64 16.58 -5.36
C THR A 173 0.17 16.55 -5.76
N PRO A 174 -0.72 17.23 -5.01
CA PRO A 174 -2.11 17.39 -5.43
C PRO A 174 -2.19 18.10 -6.78
N GLN A 175 -3.02 17.59 -7.67
CA GLN A 175 -3.27 18.15 -8.99
C GLN A 175 -4.67 18.78 -9.06
N SER A 176 -4.96 19.45 -10.17
CA SER A 176 -6.31 19.95 -10.45
C SER A 176 -7.33 18.81 -10.50
N LYS A 177 -8.61 19.10 -10.22
CA LYS A 177 -9.73 18.12 -10.28
C LYS A 177 -9.64 16.97 -9.28
N GLY A 178 -8.76 17.08 -8.27
CA GLY A 178 -8.65 16.10 -7.19
C GLY A 178 -7.88 14.84 -7.57
N SER A 179 -7.12 14.84 -8.68
CA SER A 179 -6.06 13.85 -8.90
C SER A 179 -4.82 14.21 -8.08
N ILE A 180 -3.88 13.27 -8.00
CA ILE A 180 -2.57 13.47 -7.39
C ILE A 180 -1.51 12.92 -8.36
N ASP A 181 -0.29 13.44 -8.25
CA ASP A 181 0.87 12.93 -8.95
C ASP A 181 1.90 12.44 -7.93
N LEU A 182 2.46 11.25 -8.13
CA LEU A 182 3.47 10.65 -7.28
C LEU A 182 4.79 10.58 -8.05
N ASP A 183 5.77 11.38 -7.61
CA ASP A 183 7.15 11.35 -8.10
C ASP A 183 7.98 10.41 -7.23
N TRP A 184 8.52 9.33 -7.83
CA TRP A 184 9.36 8.38 -7.13
C TRP A 184 10.81 8.85 -7.11
N LEU A 185 11.26 9.26 -5.93
CA LEU A 185 12.60 9.80 -5.69
C LEU A 185 13.64 8.69 -5.46
N GLY A 186 13.20 7.53 -4.95
CA GLY A 186 14.04 6.37 -4.68
C GLY A 186 14.72 6.37 -3.31
N PHE A 187 15.35 5.24 -2.98
CA PHE A 187 16.04 5.03 -1.71
C PHE A 187 17.38 5.73 -1.66
N LYS A 188 17.76 6.26 -0.50
CA LYS A 188 19.07 6.87 -0.28
C LYS A 188 19.90 6.12 0.72
N ILE A 189 21.22 6.11 0.53
CA ILE A 189 22.21 5.62 1.50
C ILE A 189 23.19 6.77 1.71
N ASN A 190 23.37 7.19 2.96
CA ASN A 190 24.23 8.33 3.31
C ASN A 190 23.90 9.64 2.56
N GLY A 191 22.62 9.86 2.22
CA GLY A 191 22.14 11.04 1.49
C GLY A 191 22.24 10.94 -0.04
N ASP A 192 22.95 9.94 -0.57
CA ASP A 192 23.08 9.68 -2.00
C ASP A 192 22.01 8.69 -2.48
N LEU A 193 21.51 8.90 -3.69
CA LEU A 193 20.54 8.00 -4.31
C LEU A 193 21.19 6.63 -4.56
N ALA A 194 20.59 5.58 -4.03
CA ALA A 194 21.10 4.22 -4.15
C ALA A 194 20.71 3.64 -5.51
N MET A 195 21.59 3.80 -6.51
CA MET A 195 21.30 3.54 -7.93
C MET A 195 20.75 2.15 -8.21
N ASP A 196 21.33 1.14 -7.58
CA ASP A 196 20.94 -0.26 -7.77
C ASP A 196 19.49 -0.53 -7.32
N TYR A 197 18.94 0.34 -6.46
CA TYR A 197 17.60 0.20 -5.90
C TYR A 197 16.64 1.31 -6.33
N ALA A 198 17.10 2.31 -7.10
CA ALA A 198 16.33 3.49 -7.46
C ALA A 198 15.10 3.16 -8.34
N LEU A 199 15.14 2.04 -9.08
CA LEU A 199 14.05 1.62 -9.96
C LEU A 199 12.92 0.85 -9.25
N PHE A 200 13.17 0.33 -8.05
CA PHE A 200 12.12 -0.33 -7.27
C PHE A 200 11.09 0.72 -6.85
N GLY A 201 9.80 0.49 -7.10
CA GLY A 201 8.76 1.51 -6.92
C GLY A 201 8.57 2.43 -8.12
N LYS A 202 9.60 2.72 -8.93
CA LYS A 202 9.43 3.63 -10.08
C LYS A 202 8.42 3.11 -11.12
N LYS A 203 8.38 1.79 -11.38
CA LYS A 203 7.40 1.24 -12.33
C LYS A 203 5.99 1.17 -11.75
N THR A 204 5.87 0.84 -10.47
CA THR A 204 4.57 0.61 -9.82
C THR A 204 3.93 1.89 -9.30
N LEU A 205 4.69 2.73 -8.62
CA LEU A 205 4.19 3.87 -7.85
C LEU A 205 4.26 5.21 -8.60
N GLU A 206 5.20 5.39 -9.53
CA GLU A 206 5.33 6.67 -10.25
C GLU A 206 4.09 6.99 -11.09
N GLY A 207 3.65 8.24 -11.05
CA GLY A 207 2.72 8.83 -12.01
C GLY A 207 1.44 9.38 -11.40
N GLU A 208 0.44 9.57 -12.26
CA GLU A 208 -0.84 10.17 -11.88
C GLU A 208 -1.80 9.15 -11.27
N TYR A 209 -2.54 9.58 -10.26
CA TYR A 209 -3.58 8.81 -9.59
C TYR A 209 -4.87 9.61 -9.51
N LYS A 210 -5.99 8.89 -9.55
CA LYS A 210 -7.32 9.44 -9.32
C LYS A 210 -7.93 8.87 -8.04
N LEU A 211 -8.84 9.63 -7.44
CA LEU A 211 -9.61 9.15 -6.30
C LEU A 211 -10.39 7.89 -6.70
N LYS A 212 -10.26 6.83 -5.90
CA LYS A 212 -10.93 5.54 -6.11
C LYS A 212 -12.38 5.57 -5.64
#